data_AF-A0A1H7QHA2-F1
#
_entry.id   AF-A0A1H7QHA2-F1
#
_cell.length_a   1.000
_cell.length_b   1.000
_cell.length_c   1.000
_cell.angle_alpha   90.00
_cell.angle_beta   90.00
_cell.angle_gamma   90.00
#
_symmetry.space_group_name_H-M   'P 1'
#
loop_
_entity.id
_entity.type
_entity.pdbx_description
1 polymer ?
#
loop_
_entity_poly.entity_id
_entity_poly.type
_entity_poly.pdbx_seq_one_letter_code
_entity_poly.pdbx_strand_id
1 'polypeptide(L)'
;MFVCVARLTLQIPESGSLKAKRQVLRRVTDRVKARFNVAVAEVDDQDLWQKASIALAVVGNESRHVDEQMEKIIHFVEEMYVAPLISRQKEMMAFGDQLYSHEVAALPPSSRGAGAEDEEDGGETEAEPQGLSPDELIASLNRGERSMAEAEGLGDWERRHDGREGASKPAPPAGAPRTLDEARARARSLRNPRDWEKK
;
A
#
# COMPACT_ATOMS: atom_id res chain seq x y z
N MET A 1 -0.99 -6.43 -10.97
CA MET A 1 -0.62 -6.00 -9.59
C MET A 1 0.89 -6.06 -9.45
N PHE A 2 1.50 -5.10 -8.77
CA PHE A 2 2.94 -5.10 -8.48
C PHE A 2 3.18 -5.02 -6.98
N VAL A 3 4.16 -5.78 -6.50
CA VAL A 3 4.63 -5.76 -5.12
C VAL A 3 6.12 -5.45 -5.16
N CYS A 4 6.54 -4.38 -4.50
CA CYS A 4 7.95 -4.10 -4.28
C CYS A 4 8.30 -4.34 -2.83
N VAL A 5 9.36 -5.10 -2.62
CA VAL A 5 9.96 -5.34 -1.31
C VAL A 5 11.36 -4.75 -1.28
N ALA A 6 11.72 -4.16 -0.15
CA ALA A 6 13.08 -3.71 0.09
C ALA A 6 13.56 -4.19 1.45
N ARG A 7 14.81 -4.62 1.52
CA ARG A 7 15.53 -4.89 2.76
C ARG A 7 16.58 -3.82 2.97
N LEU A 8 16.50 -3.12 4.10
CA LEU A 8 17.42 -2.09 4.52
C LEU A 8 18.17 -2.55 5.76
N THR A 9 19.50 -2.44 5.72
CA THR A 9 20.36 -2.73 6.88
C THR A 9 20.79 -1.41 7.49
N LEU A 10 20.44 -1.18 8.74
CA LEU A 10 20.78 0.02 9.51
C LEU A 10 21.84 -0.28 10.55
N GLN A 11 22.80 0.63 10.71
CA GLN A 11 23.75 0.63 11.83
C GLN A 11 23.19 1.44 12.99
N ILE A 12 23.29 0.93 14.21
CA ILE A 12 22.85 1.64 15.42
C ILE A 12 24.04 1.70 16.40
N PRO A 13 25.08 2.50 16.09
CA PRO A 13 26.35 2.46 16.83
C PRO A 13 26.19 2.81 18.32
N GLU A 14 25.28 3.73 18.65
CA GLU A 14 25.03 4.21 20.01
C GLU A 14 24.21 3.25 20.89
N SER A 15 23.69 2.16 20.31
CA SER A 15 22.86 1.21 21.04
C SER A 15 23.70 0.24 21.86
N GLY A 16 23.58 0.32 23.19
CA GLY A 16 24.19 -0.60 24.15
C GLY A 16 23.24 -1.68 24.69
N SER A 17 22.04 -1.83 24.13
CA SER A 17 21.08 -2.86 24.55
C SER A 17 20.04 -3.16 23.48
N LEU A 18 19.44 -4.36 23.50
CA LEU A 18 18.32 -4.70 22.63
C LEU A 18 17.11 -3.76 22.81
N LYS A 19 16.90 -3.26 24.03
CA LYS A 19 15.84 -2.27 24.31
C LYS A 19 16.10 -0.95 23.62
N ALA A 20 17.35 -0.45 23.66
CA ALA A 20 17.74 0.78 22.98
C ALA A 20 17.55 0.65 21.45
N LYS A 21 18.01 -0.46 20.86
CA LYS A 21 17.75 -0.80 19.46
C LYS A 21 16.25 -0.74 19.11
N ARG A 22 15.39 -1.40 19.91
CA ARG A 22 13.94 -1.40 19.69
C ARG A 22 13.35 0.00 19.72
N GLN A 23 13.84 0.89 20.58
CA GLN A 23 13.40 2.28 20.63
C GLN A 23 13.80 3.05 19.36
N VAL A 24 15.02 2.86 18.87
CA VAL A 24 15.50 3.47 17.62
C VAL A 24 14.67 2.97 16.44
N LEU A 25 14.50 1.66 16.30
CA LEU A 25 13.70 1.06 15.24
C LEU A 25 12.26 1.53 15.27
N ARG A 26 11.63 1.56 16.45
CA ARG A 26 10.27 2.07 16.59
C ARG A 26 10.11 3.49 16.07
N ARG A 27 11.07 4.39 16.35
CA ARG A 27 11.03 5.76 15.81
C ARG A 27 11.05 5.79 14.29
N VAL A 28 11.89 4.95 13.66
CA VAL A 28 11.98 4.83 12.20
C VAL A 28 10.68 4.25 11.64
N THR A 29 10.23 3.10 12.15
CA THR A 29 9.05 2.40 11.63
C THR A 29 7.76 3.20 11.83
N ASP A 30 7.58 3.84 12.98
CA ASP A 30 6.37 4.62 13.28
C ASP A 30 6.28 5.85 12.35
N ARG A 31 7.42 6.53 12.08
CA ARG A 31 7.46 7.67 11.14
C ARG A 31 7.21 7.25 9.70
N VAL A 32 7.79 6.12 9.28
CA VAL A 32 7.59 5.58 7.93
C VAL A 32 6.12 5.21 7.72
N LYS A 33 5.51 4.47 8.66
CA LYS A 33 4.08 4.10 8.62
C LYS A 33 3.14 5.31 8.67
N ALA A 34 3.52 6.37 9.38
CA ALA A 34 2.70 7.59 9.47
C ALA A 34 2.70 8.40 8.17
N ARG A 35 3.76 8.30 7.36
CA ARG A 35 3.92 9.10 6.14
C ARG A 35 3.53 8.36 4.86
N PHE A 36 3.69 7.04 4.83
CA PHE A 36 3.51 6.23 3.63
C PHE A 36 2.60 5.04 3.89
N ASN A 37 1.88 4.61 2.85
CA ASN A 37 1.14 3.36 2.88
C ASN A 37 2.10 2.19 2.60
N VAL A 38 2.82 1.74 3.64
CA VAL A 38 3.87 0.73 3.54
C VAL A 38 3.80 -0.24 4.72
N ALA A 39 4.00 -1.53 4.45
CA ALA A 39 4.25 -2.50 5.50
C ALA A 39 5.74 -2.47 5.87
N VAL A 40 6.06 -2.37 7.16
CA VAL A 40 7.44 -2.39 7.66
C VAL A 40 7.57 -3.31 8.87
N ALA A 41 8.65 -4.10 8.88
CA ALA A 41 9.00 -5.02 9.96
C ALA A 41 10.52 -5.18 10.10
N GLU A 42 10.99 -5.49 11.30
CA GLU A 42 12.34 -6.03 11.49
C GLU A 42 12.34 -7.51 11.10
N VAL A 43 13.29 -7.94 10.27
CA VAL A 43 13.31 -9.29 9.68
C VAL A 43 14.57 -10.09 9.98
N ASP A 44 15.66 -9.45 10.38
CA ASP A 44 16.95 -10.11 10.63
C ASP A 44 17.78 -9.32 11.67
N ASP A 45 18.88 -9.91 12.13
CA ASP A 45 19.83 -9.37 13.11
C ASP A 45 19.21 -9.03 14.48
N GLN A 46 18.11 -9.69 14.88
CA GLN A 46 17.34 -9.35 16.08
C GLN A 46 18.16 -9.42 17.38
N ASP A 47 19.16 -10.29 17.44
CA ASP A 47 20.06 -10.47 18.59
C ASP A 47 21.25 -9.48 18.60
N LEU A 48 21.47 -8.74 17.51
CA LEU A 48 22.49 -7.70 17.42
C LEU A 48 21.87 -6.35 17.76
N TRP A 49 22.39 -5.66 18.77
CA TRP A 49 21.87 -4.33 19.14
C TRP A 49 22.41 -3.18 18.30
N GLN A 50 23.52 -3.40 17.58
CA GLN A 50 24.25 -2.40 16.79
C GLN A 50 23.93 -2.48 15.29
N LYS A 51 23.11 -3.45 14.91
CA LYS A 51 22.69 -3.71 13.54
C LYS A 51 21.22 -4.07 13.54
N ALA A 52 20.48 -3.59 12.55
CA ALA A 52 19.10 -3.95 12.37
C ALA A 52 18.76 -4.09 10.89
N SER A 53 18.02 -5.13 10.54
CA SER A 53 17.55 -5.35 9.18
C SER A 53 16.04 -5.17 9.15
N ILE A 54 15.58 -4.15 8.43
CA ILE A 54 14.15 -3.88 8.23
C ILE A 54 13.73 -4.25 6.82
N ALA A 55 12.56 -4.85 6.68
CA ALA A 55 11.89 -5.08 5.42
C ALA A 55 10.75 -4.06 5.24
N LEU A 56 10.59 -3.61 4.01
CA LEU A 56 9.53 -2.72 3.52
C LEU A 56 8.78 -3.44 2.42
N ALA A 57 7.46 -3.29 2.36
CA ALA A 57 6.65 -3.77 1.24
C ALA A 57 5.59 -2.74 0.83
N VAL A 58 5.54 -2.47 -0.47
CA VAL A 58 4.58 -1.57 -1.13
C VAL A 58 3.87 -2.35 -2.23
N VAL A 59 2.55 -2.18 -2.33
CA VAL A 59 1.71 -2.83 -3.34
C VAL A 59 1.00 -1.76 -4.15
N GLY A 60 0.87 -1.97 -5.46
CA GLY A 60 0.14 -1.06 -6.34
C GLY A 60 -0.30 -1.72 -7.65
N ASN A 61 -1.03 -0.94 -8.45
CA ASN A 61 -1.49 -1.34 -9.79
C ASN A 61 -0.47 -1.00 -10.90
N GLU A 62 0.36 0.02 -10.69
CA GLU A 62 1.39 0.48 -11.65
C GLU A 62 2.80 0.31 -11.08
N SER A 63 3.71 -0.28 -11.86
CA SER A 63 5.10 -0.56 -11.44
C SER A 63 5.87 0.72 -11.12
N ARG A 64 5.75 1.74 -11.97
CA ARG A 64 6.41 3.04 -11.79
C ARG A 64 6.00 3.71 -10.48
N HIS A 65 4.69 3.73 -10.19
CA HIS A 65 4.19 4.29 -8.93
C HIS A 65 4.79 3.56 -7.71
N VAL A 66 4.79 2.23 -7.73
CA VAL A 66 5.34 1.42 -6.64
C VAL A 66 6.83 1.67 -6.46
N ASP A 67 7.60 1.75 -7.55
CA ASP A 67 9.04 2.01 -7.50
C ASP A 67 9.35 3.41 -6.93
N GLU A 68 8.66 4.43 -7.44
CA GLU A 68 8.79 5.81 -6.96
C GLU A 68 8.42 5.95 -5.48
N GLN A 69 7.38 5.26 -5.02
CA GLN A 69 7.03 5.21 -3.60
C GLN A 69 8.13 4.55 -2.78
N MET A 70 8.69 3.42 -3.24
CA MET A 70 9.77 2.73 -2.54
C MET A 70 11.02 3.60 -2.41
N GLU A 71 11.45 4.28 -3.48
CA GLU A 71 12.60 5.19 -3.42
C GLU A 71 12.34 6.38 -2.48
N LYS A 72 11.14 6.96 -2.49
CA LYS A 72 10.76 8.02 -1.53
C LYS A 72 10.85 7.55 -0.08
N ILE A 73 10.46 6.31 0.21
CA ILE A 73 10.56 5.73 1.55
C ILE A 73 12.02 5.53 1.94
N ILE A 74 12.85 4.98 1.04
CA ILE A 74 14.28 4.75 1.30
C ILE A 74 15.00 6.08 1.59
N HIS A 75 14.78 7.09 0.74
CA HIS A 75 15.34 8.43 0.95
C HIS A 75 14.85 9.07 2.24
N PHE A 76 13.58 8.92 2.57
CA PHE A 76 13.06 9.41 3.85
C PHE A 76 13.75 8.74 5.06
N VAL A 77 14.09 7.45 4.97
CA VAL A 77 14.86 6.76 6.02
C VAL A 77 16.27 7.31 6.15
N GLU A 78 16.94 7.60 5.02
CA GLU A 78 18.27 8.21 4.99
C GLU A 78 18.27 9.64 5.59
N GLU A 79 17.30 10.48 5.19
CA GLU A 79 17.16 11.87 5.64
C GLU A 79 16.82 12.01 7.13
N MET A 80 16.28 10.97 7.75
CA MET A 80 15.98 11.01 9.19
C MET A 80 17.24 11.06 10.05
N TYR A 81 18.40 10.63 9.54
CA TYR A 81 19.68 10.52 10.27
C TYR A 81 19.59 9.80 11.62
N VAL A 82 18.56 8.98 11.83
CA VAL A 82 18.34 8.24 13.09
C VAL A 82 19.31 7.06 13.21
N ALA A 83 19.63 6.43 12.08
CA ALA A 83 20.55 5.30 11.99
C ALA A 83 21.15 5.28 10.57
N PRO A 84 22.49 5.20 10.41
CA PRO A 84 23.12 5.10 9.10
C PRO A 84 22.63 3.88 8.31
N LEU A 85 22.31 4.07 7.03
CA LEU A 85 22.00 2.99 6.10
C LEU A 85 23.30 2.35 5.58
N ILE A 86 23.49 1.06 5.84
CA ILE A 86 24.67 0.29 5.39
C ILE A 86 24.42 -0.32 4.01
N SER A 87 23.25 -0.93 3.81
CA SER A 87 22.93 -1.62 2.57
C SER A 87 21.44 -1.55 2.27
N ARG A 88 21.10 -1.49 0.98
CA ARG A 88 19.74 -1.60 0.47
C ARG A 88 19.68 -2.67 -0.61
N GLN A 89 18.66 -3.52 -0.53
CA GLN A 89 18.31 -4.48 -1.56
C GLN A 89 16.83 -4.29 -1.89
N LYS A 90 16.48 -4.23 -3.16
CA LYS A 90 15.11 -4.03 -3.63
C LYS A 90 14.77 -5.10 -4.66
N GLU A 91 13.55 -5.60 -4.59
CA GLU A 91 13.01 -6.55 -5.55
C GLU A 91 11.56 -6.18 -5.86
N MET A 92 11.14 -6.38 -7.10
CA MET A 92 9.77 -6.13 -7.54
C MET A 92 9.22 -7.37 -8.22
N MET A 93 8.03 -7.77 -7.80
CA MET A 93 7.28 -8.90 -8.33
C MET A 93 6.01 -8.39 -8.99
N ALA A 94 5.75 -8.85 -10.21
CA ALA A 94 4.48 -8.62 -10.91
C ALA A 94 3.57 -9.84 -10.71
N PHE A 95 2.28 -9.57 -10.46
CA PHE A 95 1.23 -10.55 -10.26
C PHE A 95 0.09 -10.27 -11.26
N GLY A 96 -0.25 -11.25 -12.10
CA GLY A 96 -1.25 -11.18 -13.17
C GLY A 96 -0.86 -12.00 -14.41
N ASP A 97 -1.72 -12.04 -15.43
CA ASP A 97 -1.66 -12.96 -16.59
C ASP A 97 -0.46 -12.80 -17.54
N GLN A 98 0.54 -11.97 -17.24
CA GLN A 98 1.81 -11.95 -17.99
C GLN A 98 2.78 -13.09 -17.63
N LEU A 99 2.35 -14.05 -16.81
CA LEU A 99 2.95 -15.39 -16.79
C LEU A 99 2.41 -16.30 -17.91
N TYR A 100 1.39 -15.89 -18.68
CA TYR A 100 0.79 -16.62 -19.81
C TYR A 100 1.20 -16.12 -21.22
N SER A 101 2.32 -15.39 -21.38
CA SER A 101 2.85 -15.08 -22.72
C SER A 101 4.23 -15.69 -23.00
N HIS A 102 4.74 -16.56 -22.13
CA HIS A 102 5.97 -17.32 -22.38
C HIS A 102 5.75 -18.82 -22.61
N GLU A 103 4.59 -19.20 -23.18
CA GLU A 103 4.44 -20.43 -23.97
C GLU A 103 3.96 -20.13 -25.40
N VAL A 104 4.50 -19.08 -26.04
CA VAL A 104 4.68 -19.11 -27.51
C VAL A 104 6.12 -19.51 -27.80
N ALA A 105 6.52 -20.64 -27.22
CA ALA A 105 7.73 -21.37 -27.57
C ALA A 105 7.34 -22.74 -28.14
N ALA A 106 6.32 -22.80 -29.01
CA ALA A 106 6.01 -23.99 -29.79
C ALA A 106 5.08 -23.67 -30.99
N LEU A 107 5.68 -23.39 -32.15
CA LEU A 107 5.49 -24.13 -33.41
C LEU A 107 5.94 -23.27 -34.62
N PRO A 108 6.75 -23.82 -35.54
CA PRO A 108 7.18 -23.10 -36.74
C PRO A 108 6.07 -23.11 -37.81
N PRO A 109 5.87 -22.02 -38.58
CA PRO A 109 5.18 -22.17 -39.85
C PRO A 109 6.10 -22.92 -40.81
N SER A 110 5.67 -24.14 -41.16
CA SER A 110 6.24 -25.00 -42.17
C SER A 110 6.43 -24.25 -43.50
N SER A 111 7.67 -23.98 -43.91
CA SER A 111 7.98 -23.65 -45.29
C SER A 111 8.05 -24.94 -46.12
N ARG A 112 6.88 -25.38 -46.59
CA ARG A 112 6.75 -26.21 -47.79
C ARG A 112 6.84 -25.26 -48.99
N GLY A 113 7.57 -25.69 -50.01
CA GLY A 113 8.20 -24.80 -50.97
C GLY A 113 7.37 -24.39 -52.18
N ALA A 114 8.04 -23.56 -52.98
CA ALA A 114 8.02 -23.45 -54.44
C ALA A 114 6.80 -22.82 -55.14
N GLY A 115 7.09 -21.82 -55.97
CA GLY A 115 6.56 -21.74 -57.34
C GLY A 115 5.86 -20.44 -57.76
N ALA A 116 6.46 -19.79 -58.78
CA ALA A 116 5.86 -19.14 -59.95
C ALA A 116 5.07 -17.80 -59.83
N GLU A 117 5.66 -16.75 -60.44
CA GLU A 117 5.18 -15.91 -61.55
C GLU A 117 3.65 -15.73 -61.78
N ASP A 118 3.15 -14.49 -61.80
CA ASP A 118 2.66 -13.79 -63.02
C ASP A 118 1.85 -12.49 -62.73
N GLU A 119 1.82 -11.61 -63.74
CA GLU A 119 1.21 -10.27 -63.83
C GLU A 119 -0.34 -10.23 -63.93
N GLU A 120 -0.85 -8.99 -63.81
CA GLU A 120 -2.11 -8.41 -64.34
C GLU A 120 -3.36 -8.19 -63.45
N ASP A 121 -3.69 -6.89 -63.34
CA ASP A 121 -4.97 -6.18 -63.55
C ASP A 121 -6.22 -6.40 -62.65
N GLY A 122 -6.90 -5.28 -62.37
CA GLY A 122 -8.35 -5.23 -62.18
C GLY A 122 -8.92 -5.08 -60.76
N GLY A 123 -9.33 -3.85 -60.41
CA GLY A 123 -10.70 -3.57 -59.90
C GLY A 123 -11.11 -3.88 -58.44
N GLU A 124 -11.56 -2.79 -57.78
CA GLU A 124 -12.71 -2.69 -56.85
C GLU A 124 -12.52 -2.85 -55.32
N THR A 125 -12.65 -1.68 -54.66
CA THR A 125 -13.34 -1.36 -53.39
C THR A 125 -13.28 -2.36 -52.23
N GLU A 126 -12.40 -2.09 -51.25
CA GLU A 126 -12.56 -2.61 -49.88
C GLU A 126 -12.36 -1.48 -48.85
N ALA A 127 -13.28 -1.46 -47.88
CA ALA A 127 -13.52 -0.39 -46.93
C ALA A 127 -12.36 -0.18 -45.94
N GLU A 128 -12.08 1.09 -45.63
CA GLU A 128 -11.17 1.45 -44.54
C GLU A 128 -11.70 0.92 -43.20
N PRO A 129 -10.84 0.34 -42.34
CA PRO A 129 -11.23 -0.01 -40.99
C PRO A 129 -11.28 1.27 -40.16
N GLN A 130 -12.49 1.79 -39.92
CA GLN A 130 -12.70 2.88 -38.97
C GLN A 130 -12.40 2.35 -37.56
N GLY A 131 -11.23 2.68 -37.04
CA GLY A 131 -10.90 2.48 -35.63
C GLY A 131 -11.86 3.28 -34.76
N LEU A 132 -12.34 2.66 -33.67
CA LEU A 132 -13.21 3.32 -32.69
C LEU A 132 -12.54 4.57 -32.15
N SER A 133 -13.29 5.66 -32.07
CA SER A 133 -12.78 6.92 -31.56
C SER A 133 -12.32 6.76 -30.10
N PRO A 134 -11.29 7.51 -29.64
CA PRO A 134 -10.83 7.45 -28.26
C PRO A 134 -11.94 7.63 -27.23
N ASP A 135 -12.94 8.46 -27.54
CA ASP A 135 -14.10 8.70 -26.67
C ASP A 135 -15.06 7.50 -26.62
N GLU A 136 -15.19 6.74 -27.71
CA GLU A 136 -15.96 5.49 -27.74
C GLU A 136 -15.27 4.35 -26.99
N LEU A 137 -13.93 4.30 -27.02
CA LEU A 137 -13.15 3.36 -26.21
C LEU A 137 -13.31 3.68 -24.71
N ILE A 138 -13.22 4.95 -24.32
CA ILE A 138 -13.46 5.41 -22.94
C ILE A 138 -14.90 5.10 -22.50
N ALA A 139 -15.89 5.28 -23.39
CA ALA A 139 -17.29 4.95 -23.09
C ALA A 139 -17.56 3.44 -23.01
N SER A 140 -16.81 2.61 -23.75
CA SER A 140 -16.93 1.15 -23.71
C SER A 140 -16.29 0.54 -22.46
N LEU A 141 -15.21 1.15 -21.96
CA LEU A 141 -14.53 0.78 -20.71
C LEU A 141 -15.42 0.99 -19.47
N ASN A 142 -16.37 1.92 -19.51
CA ASN A 142 -17.26 2.24 -18.38
C ASN A 142 -18.60 1.47 -18.39
N ARG A 143 -18.83 0.58 -19.37
CA ARG A 143 -20.09 -0.16 -19.47
C ARG A 143 -19.98 -1.52 -18.79
N GLY A 144 -19.76 -1.51 -17.48
CA GLY A 144 -19.68 -2.74 -16.70
C GLY A 144 -19.35 -2.59 -15.21
N GLU A 145 -19.17 -1.38 -14.70
CA GLU A 145 -18.89 -1.18 -13.28
C GLU A 145 -20.20 -1.22 -12.47
N ARG A 146 -20.43 -2.33 -11.78
CA ARG A 146 -20.87 -2.18 -10.40
C ARG A 146 -19.68 -1.57 -9.66
N SER A 147 -19.88 -0.38 -9.10
CA SER A 147 -18.85 0.30 -8.31
C SER A 147 -18.23 -0.68 -7.31
N MET A 148 -16.91 -0.66 -7.14
CA MET A 148 -16.23 -1.40 -6.06
C MET A 148 -16.85 -1.13 -4.69
N ALA A 149 -17.49 0.03 -4.49
CA ALA A 149 -18.26 0.33 -3.28
C ALA A 149 -19.48 -0.59 -3.09
N GLU A 150 -20.10 -1.09 -4.16
CA GLU A 150 -21.20 -2.06 -4.11
C GLU A 150 -20.68 -3.49 -3.84
N ALA A 151 -19.52 -3.83 -4.40
CA ALA A 151 -18.89 -5.15 -4.21
C ALA A 151 -18.34 -5.35 -2.78
N GLU A 152 -17.91 -4.27 -2.12
CA GLU A 152 -17.44 -4.27 -0.72
C GLU A 152 -18.55 -3.95 0.31
N GLY A 153 -19.81 -3.80 -0.12
CA GLY A 153 -20.93 -3.47 0.77
C GLY A 153 -20.85 -2.07 1.41
N LEU A 154 -20.10 -1.16 0.80
CA LEU A 154 -19.82 0.21 1.27
C LEU A 154 -20.63 1.29 0.55
N GLY A 155 -21.44 0.94 -0.45
CA GLY A 155 -22.25 1.85 -1.28
C GLY A 155 -23.40 2.59 -0.57
N ASP A 156 -23.37 2.71 0.75
CA ASP A 156 -24.46 3.31 1.52
C ASP A 156 -23.97 4.10 2.75
N TRP A 157 -22.97 4.97 2.53
CA TRP A 157 -22.50 5.88 3.57
C TRP A 157 -23.47 7.06 3.82
N GLU A 158 -24.19 7.50 2.78
CA GLU A 158 -25.08 8.66 2.83
C GLU A 158 -26.46 8.35 3.47
N ARG A 159 -27.01 7.13 3.25
CA ARG A 159 -28.27 6.69 3.91
C ARG A 159 -28.13 6.39 5.40
N ARG A 160 -26.92 6.22 5.94
CA ARG A 160 -26.71 5.92 7.36
C ARG A 160 -27.05 7.10 8.29
N HIS A 161 -27.14 8.32 7.76
CA HIS A 161 -27.46 9.51 8.55
C HIS A 161 -28.96 9.80 8.70
N ASP A 162 -29.84 9.15 7.91
CA ASP A 162 -31.26 9.53 7.84
C ASP A 162 -32.26 8.43 8.23
N GLY A 163 -31.83 7.36 8.93
CA GLY A 163 -32.79 6.35 9.35
C GLY A 163 -32.26 5.25 10.26
N ARG A 164 -32.02 5.57 11.53
CA ARG A 164 -32.20 4.60 12.64
C ARG A 164 -32.73 5.30 13.88
N GLU A 165 -34.05 5.30 14.01
CA GLU A 165 -34.67 5.18 15.33
C GLU A 165 -34.29 3.82 15.93
N GLY A 166 -33.83 3.82 17.19
CA GLY A 166 -33.88 2.66 18.08
C GLY A 166 -32.79 1.59 17.96
N ALA A 167 -31.58 1.86 18.46
CA ALA A 167 -30.76 0.89 19.19
C ALA A 167 -29.57 1.57 19.89
N SER A 168 -29.81 2.20 21.04
CA SER A 168 -28.74 2.69 21.91
C SER A 168 -27.97 1.52 22.54
N LYS A 169 -26.62 1.60 22.54
CA LYS A 169 -25.78 0.81 23.47
C LYS A 169 -26.32 0.97 24.91
N PRO A 170 -26.33 -0.08 25.75
CA PRO A 170 -26.76 0.07 27.13
C PRO A 170 -25.85 1.08 27.84
N ALA A 171 -26.47 2.13 28.38
CA ALA A 171 -25.79 3.09 29.23
C ALA A 171 -25.28 2.39 30.52
N PRO A 172 -24.12 2.78 31.06
CA PRO A 172 -23.73 2.34 32.39
C PRO A 172 -24.79 2.77 33.43
N PRO A 173 -24.95 2.03 34.55
CA PRO A 173 -26.00 2.31 35.52
C PRO A 173 -25.93 3.75 36.00
N ALA A 174 -27.06 4.46 35.90
CA ALA A 174 -27.18 5.85 36.28
C ALA A 174 -26.93 6.01 37.79
N GLY A 175 -25.76 6.54 38.15
CA GLY A 175 -25.61 7.24 39.42
C GLY A 175 -26.52 8.46 39.42
N ALA A 176 -27.06 8.83 40.59
CA ALA A 176 -27.94 9.99 40.78
C ALA A 176 -27.45 11.22 40.00
N PRO A 177 -28.37 12.02 39.39
CA PRO A 177 -27.99 13.16 38.56
C PRO A 177 -27.14 14.12 39.37
N ARG A 178 -25.86 14.22 38.99
CA ARG A 178 -24.90 15.12 39.63
C ARG A 178 -24.93 16.46 38.94
N THR A 179 -24.80 17.52 39.72
CA THR A 179 -24.68 18.87 39.15
C THR A 179 -23.37 18.99 38.36
N LEU A 180 -23.32 19.93 37.41
CA LEU A 180 -22.14 20.17 36.56
C LEU A 180 -20.88 20.48 37.39
N ASP A 181 -21.05 21.09 38.57
CA ASP A 181 -19.96 21.39 39.50
C ASP A 181 -19.44 20.13 40.22
N GLU A 182 -20.33 19.20 40.59
CA GLU A 182 -19.92 17.91 41.19
C GLU A 182 -19.18 17.02 40.18
N ALA A 183 -19.58 17.05 38.91
CA ALA A 183 -18.89 16.35 37.83
C ALA A 183 -17.47 16.91 37.62
N ARG A 184 -17.33 18.24 37.62
CA ARG A 184 -16.04 18.93 37.51
C ARG A 184 -15.13 18.67 38.72
N ALA A 185 -15.67 18.63 39.94
CA ALA A 185 -14.91 18.33 41.15
C ALA A 185 -14.33 16.91 41.14
N ARG A 186 -15.10 15.91 40.68
CA ARG A 186 -14.62 14.53 40.55
C ARG A 186 -13.57 14.37 39.45
N ALA A 187 -13.71 15.08 38.34
CA ALA A 187 -12.68 15.07 37.29
C ALA A 187 -11.34 15.64 37.81
N ARG A 188 -11.39 16.66 38.68
CA ARG A 188 -10.20 17.19 39.34
C ARG A 188 -9.59 16.21 40.34
N SER A 189 -10.41 15.48 41.11
CA SER A 189 -9.91 14.50 42.09
C SER A 189 -9.28 13.25 41.46
N LEU A 190 -9.64 12.92 40.22
CA LEU A 190 -9.05 11.81 39.45
C LEU A 190 -7.71 12.20 38.78
N ARG A 191 -7.33 13.48 38.81
CA ARG A 191 -6.04 13.95 38.32
C ARG A 191 -4.98 13.62 39.37
N ASN A 192 -4.37 12.44 39.26
CA ASN A 192 -3.35 11.93 40.18
C ASN A 192 -2.18 12.94 40.33
N PRO A 193 -1.89 13.49 41.53
CA PRO A 193 -0.90 14.55 41.68
C PRO A 193 0.58 14.12 41.69
N ARG A 194 0.99 12.95 41.16
CA ARG A 194 2.23 12.31 41.64
C ARG A 194 3.23 11.69 40.65
N ASP A 195 3.26 12.10 39.39
CA ASP A 195 4.25 11.54 38.43
C ASP A 195 5.34 12.51 37.92
N TRP A 196 5.48 13.71 38.51
CA TRP A 196 6.58 14.64 38.17
C TRP A 196 7.65 14.84 39.28
N GLU A 197 7.53 14.12 40.40
CA GLU A 197 8.54 14.10 41.48
C GLU A 197 9.17 12.69 41.63
N LYS A 198 9.86 12.23 40.58
CA LYS A 198 10.92 11.22 40.77
C LYS A 198 12.20 11.74 40.14
N LYS A 199 13.13 12.03 41.05
CA LYS A 199 14.52 12.48 40.91
C LYS A 199 15.28 11.79 39.77
#